data_AF-D0NV93-F1
#
_entry.id   AF-D0NV93-F1
#
_cell.length_a   1.000
_cell.length_b   1.000
_cell.length_c   1.000
_cell.angle_alpha   90.00
_cell.angle_beta   90.00
_cell.angle_gamma   90.00
#
_symmetry.space_group_name_H-M   'P 1'
#
loop_
_entity.id
_entity.type
_entity.pdbx_description
1 polymer ?
#
loop_
_entity_poly.entity_id
_entity_poly.type
_entity_poly.pdbx_seq_one_letter_code
_entity_poly.pdbx_strand_id
1 'polypeptide(L)' 'MTQIYINQLLTEDNKVDDDKVRAYTKMRVGSYLTSPFNNGPVNGTYMWTADEWREVITRIQEITMEENGGHPMV' A
#
# COMPACT_ATOMS: atom_id res chain seq x y z
N MET A 1 -10.15 11.77 -8.01
CA MET A 1 -9.15 10.74 -7.65
C MET A 1 -9.63 10.07 -6.39
N THR A 2 -9.76 8.74 -6.40
CA THR A 2 -10.24 7.96 -5.25
C THR A 2 -9.04 7.51 -4.43
N GLN A 3 -9.19 7.59 -3.10
CA GLN A 3 -8.19 7.17 -2.13
C GLN A 3 -8.76 6.08 -1.21
N ILE A 4 -7.93 5.16 -0.74
CA ILE A 4 -8.28 4.09 0.21
C ILE A 4 -7.32 4.08 1.40
N TYR A 5 -7.70 3.54 2.55
CA TYR A 5 -6.77 3.40 3.68
C TYR A 5 -5.64 2.40 3.34
N ILE A 6 -4.38 2.68 3.68
CA ILE A 6 -3.24 1.81 3.31
C ILE A 6 -3.39 0.38 3.83
N ASN A 7 -4.03 0.16 4.98
CA ASN A 7 -4.25 -1.19 5.51
C ASN A 7 -5.18 -2.04 4.61
N GLN A 8 -5.92 -1.43 3.67
CA GLN A 8 -6.67 -2.17 2.66
C GLN A 8 -5.77 -2.83 1.61
N LEU A 9 -4.51 -2.42 1.52
CA LEU A 9 -3.49 -3.00 0.63
C LEU A 9 -2.62 -4.04 1.33
N LEU A 10 -2.88 -4.32 2.60
CA LEU A 10 -2.03 -5.18 3.42
C LEU A 10 -2.73 -6.48 3.81
N THR A 11 -1.92 -7.49 4.09
CA THR A 11 -2.32 -8.69 4.83
C THR A 11 -2.45 -8.37 6.32
N GLU A 12 -3.01 -9.31 7.09
CA GLU A 12 -3.11 -9.20 8.55
C GLU A 12 -1.74 -9.09 9.24
N ASP A 13 -0.69 -9.67 8.62
CA ASP A 13 0.70 -9.61 9.09
C ASP A 13 1.44 -8.35 8.64
N ASN A 14 0.74 -7.34 8.11
CA ASN A 14 1.33 -6.12 7.54
C ASN A 14 2.37 -6.42 6.44
N LYS A 15 2.02 -7.27 5.47
CA LYS A 15 2.75 -7.39 4.19
C LYS A 15 1.88 -6.87 3.06
N VAL A 16 2.48 -6.46 1.94
CA VAL A 16 1.70 -6.08 0.75
C VAL A 16 0.89 -7.27 0.25
N ASP A 17 -0.41 -7.04 0.04
CA ASP A 17 -1.33 -7.99 -0.55
C ASP A 17 -1.51 -7.63 -2.03
N ASP A 18 -0.70 -8.28 -2.88
CA ASP A 18 -0.62 -8.00 -4.31
C ASP A 18 -2.00 -8.09 -5.01
N ASP A 19 -2.83 -9.05 -4.60
CA ASP A 19 -4.17 -9.26 -5.19
C ASP A 19 -5.09 -8.08 -4.88
N LYS A 20 -5.05 -7.57 -3.65
CA LYS A 20 -5.79 -6.35 -3.28
C LYS A 20 -5.26 -5.14 -4.03
N VAL A 21 -3.94 -4.97 -4.16
CA VAL A 21 -3.35 -3.87 -4.93
C VAL A 21 -3.88 -3.91 -6.38
N ARG A 22 -3.78 -5.05 -7.06
CA ARG A 22 -4.29 -5.22 -8.44
C ARG A 22 -5.79 -4.92 -8.54
N ALA A 23 -6.58 -5.39 -7.58
CA ALA A 23 -8.02 -5.16 -7.56
C ALA A 23 -8.35 -3.66 -7.49
N TYR A 24 -7.73 -2.92 -6.57
CA TYR A 24 -7.94 -1.47 -6.44
C TYR A 24 -7.36 -0.68 -7.62
N THR A 25 -6.24 -1.12 -8.19
CA THR A 25 -5.69 -0.51 -9.41
C THR A 25 -6.65 -0.61 -10.59
N LYS A 26 -7.28 -1.78 -10.80
CA LYS A 26 -8.30 -1.97 -11.84
C LYS A 26 -9.53 -1.09 -11.63
N MET A 27 -9.84 -0.75 -10.39
CA MET A 27 -10.88 0.23 -10.03
C MET A 27 -10.44 1.69 -10.18
N ARG A 28 -9.22 1.96 -10.67
CA ARG A 28 -8.63 3.30 -10.83
C ARG A 28 -8.50 4.06 -9.51
N VAL A 29 -8.30 3.35 -8.39
CA VAL A 29 -7.85 4.00 -7.14
C VAL A 29 -6.43 4.52 -7.38
N GLY A 30 -6.23 5.81 -7.14
CA GLY A 30 -5.00 6.52 -7.48
C GLY A 30 -4.16 6.90 -6.26
N SER A 31 -4.66 6.66 -5.06
CA SER A 31 -3.94 6.98 -3.83
C SER A 31 -4.31 6.09 -2.66
N TYR A 32 -3.42 6.03 -1.67
CA TYR A 32 -3.72 5.45 -0.36
C TYR A 32 -3.53 6.49 0.75
N LEU A 33 -4.32 6.37 1.81
CA LEU A 33 -4.40 7.31 2.91
C LEU A 33 -3.63 6.79 4.10
N THR A 34 -2.83 7.74 4.60
CA THR A 34 -2.05 7.76 5.83
C THR A 34 -1.05 6.63 5.99
N SER A 35 -0.18 6.79 6.98
CA SER A 35 0.71 5.76 7.45
C SER A 35 -0.10 4.67 8.16
N PRO A 36 0.28 3.38 8.07
CA PRO A 36 -0.32 2.34 8.90
C PRO A 36 -0.21 2.65 10.42
N PHE A 37 0.69 3.57 10.82
CA PHE A 37 0.93 3.98 12.21
C PHE A 37 0.03 5.09 12.72
N ASN A 38 -0.91 5.57 11.90
CA ASN A 38 -1.79 6.68 12.29
C ASN A 38 -2.62 6.38 13.56
N ASN A 39 -2.81 5.10 13.90
CA ASN A 39 -3.53 4.64 15.08
C ASN A 39 -2.61 4.15 16.22
N GLY A 40 -1.31 4.44 16.15
CA GLY A 40 -0.31 4.03 17.14
C GLY A 40 0.44 2.73 16.80
N PRO A 41 1.29 2.25 17.72
CA PRO A 41 2.09 1.04 17.52
C PRO A 41 1.21 -0.20 17.28
N VAL A 42 1.61 -1.03 16.30
CA VAL A 42 0.99 -2.33 16.05
C VAL A 42 1.83 -3.39 16.75
N ASN A 43 1.21 -4.18 17.61
CA ASN A 43 1.88 -5.21 18.42
C ASN A 43 3.07 -4.69 19.24
N GLY A 44 2.98 -3.45 19.73
CA GLY A 44 4.05 -2.82 20.52
C GLY A 44 5.25 -2.32 19.69
N THR A 45 5.14 -2.35 18.36
CA THR A 45 6.18 -1.88 17.45
C THR A 45 5.67 -0.74 16.57
N TYR A 46 6.57 0.13 16.13
CA TYR A 46 6.29 1.05 15.01
C TYR A 46 6.45 0.34 13.65
N MET A 47 6.39 -1.00 13.63
CA MET A 47 6.48 -1.89 12.48
C MET A 47 7.75 -1.67 11.63
N TRP A 48 7.61 -1.28 10.36
CA TRP A 48 8.69 -1.18 9.38
C TRP A 48 9.73 -0.11 9.71
N THR A 49 11.00 -0.48 9.49
CA THR A 49 12.11 0.45 9.26
C THR A 49 11.91 1.25 7.98
N ALA A 50 12.72 2.29 7.78
CA ALA A 50 12.67 3.09 6.55
C ALA A 50 12.93 2.27 5.29
N ASP A 51 13.75 1.22 5.38
CA ASP A 51 14.07 0.36 4.24
C ASP A 51 12.91 -0.59 3.93
N GLU A 52 12.32 -1.22 4.94
CA GLU A 52 11.11 -2.04 4.77
C GLU A 52 9.93 -1.21 4.23
N TRP A 53 9.78 0.04 4.68
CA TRP A 53 8.78 0.96 4.12
C TRP A 53 9.04 1.24 2.63
N ARG A 54 10.30 1.45 2.22
CA ARG A 54 10.64 1.63 0.80
C ARG A 54 10.34 0.38 -0.01
N GLU A 55 10.55 -0.81 0.53
CA GLU A 55 10.20 -2.08 -0.13
C GLU A 55 8.68 -2.21 -0.34
N VAL A 56 7.89 -1.89 0.69
CA VAL A 56 6.42 -1.89 0.63
C VAL A 56 5.91 -0.94 -0.45
N ILE A 57 6.38 0.31 -0.44
CA ILE A 57 5.95 1.30 -1.44
C ILE A 57 6.42 0.90 -2.84
N THR A 58 7.66 0.43 -2.99
CA THR A 58 8.18 -0.05 -4.29
C THR A 58 7.28 -1.16 -4.85
N ARG A 59 6.87 -2.13 -4.02
CA ARG A 59 6.01 -3.22 -4.48
C ARG A 59 4.65 -2.73 -4.97
N ILE A 60 4.03 -1.79 -4.25
CA ILE A 60 2.76 -1.16 -4.67
C ILE A 60 2.95 -0.42 -6.01
N GLN A 61 4.06 0.31 -6.18
CA GLN A 61 4.34 1.01 -7.44
C GLN A 61 4.56 0.04 -8.61
N GLU A 62 5.33 -1.04 -8.43
CA GLU A 62 5.55 -2.04 -9.48
C GLU A 62 4.22 -2.58 -10.04
N ILE A 63 3.31 -2.97 -9.15
CA ILE A 63 2.00 -3.52 -9.52
C ILE A 63 1.14 -2.45 -10.21
N THR A 64 1.08 -1.25 -9.63
CA THR A 64 0.21 -0.18 -10.15
C THR A 64 0.69 0.32 -11.51
N MET A 65 2.00 0.41 -11.71
CA MET A 65 2.61 0.77 -12.99
C MET A 65 2.37 -0.31 -14.05
N GLU A 66 2.46 -1.60 -13.70
CA GLU A 66 2.14 -2.73 -14.59
C GLU A 66 0.66 -2.71 -15.01
N GLU A 67 -0.26 -2.57 -14.06
CA GLU A 67 -1.71 -2.73 -14.29
C GLU A 67 -2.40 -1.46 -14.82
N ASN A 68 -1.84 -0.28 -14.55
CA ASN A 68 -2.48 1.01 -14.86
C ASN A 68 -1.80 1.79 -16.00
N GLY A 69 -1.03 1.10 -16.86
CA GLY A 69 -0.34 1.72 -18.00
C GLY A 69 0.66 2.79 -17.56
N GLY A 70 1.43 2.52 -16.51
CA GLY A 70 2.45 3.43 -15.98
C GLY A 70 1.93 4.57 -15.10
N HIS A 71 0.71 4.46 -14.55
CA HIS A 71 0.19 5.43 -13.59
C HIS A 71 0.40 4.93 -12.14
N PRO A 72 1.14 5.67 -11.29
CA PRO A 72 1.40 5.27 -9.92
C PRO A 72 0.15 5.43 -9.03
N MET A 73 0.17 4.76 -7.88
CA MET A 73 -0.75 5.00 -6.76
C MET A 73 0.02 5.68 -5.62
N VAL A 74 -0.42 6.83 -5.11
CA VAL A 74 0.38 7.66 -4.17
C VAL A 74 -0.19 7.87 -2.79
#